data_AF-A0A7V2SML6-F1
#
_entry.id   AF-A0A7V2SML6-F1
#
_cell.length_a   1.000
_cell.length_b   1.000
_cell.length_c   1.000
_cell.angle_alpha   90.00
_cell.angle_beta   90.00
_cell.angle_gamma   90.00
#
_symmetry.space_group_name_H-M   'P 1'
#
loop_
_entity.id
_entity.type
_entity.pdbx_description
1 polymer ?
#
loop_
_entity_poly.entity_id
_entity_poly.type
_entity_poly.pdbx_seq_one_letter_code
_entity_poly.pdbx_strand_id
1 'polypeptide(L)'
;IQKSTGGNLAEALENLSTVLRDRKKMKAKVQAISQEAKASAAIIGSLPFAIGGGMMVLNPEYLNPLFQTDRGNLMLMIAGGWMGIGILVMRKMINFKI
;
A
#
# COMPACT_ATOMS: atom_id res chain seq x y z
N ILE A 1 45.48 30.30 -3.28
CA ILE A 1 44.75 29.67 -2.15
C ILE A 1 43.25 30.04 -2.13
N GLN A 2 42.80 31.17 -2.71
CA GLN A 2 41.36 31.52 -2.82
C GLN A 2 40.50 30.66 -3.79
N LYS A 3 41.11 29.89 -4.72
CA LYS A 3 40.35 28.99 -5.61
C LYS A 3 39.87 27.70 -4.94
N SER A 4 40.55 27.23 -3.89
CA SER A 4 40.24 25.96 -3.23
C SER A 4 38.99 26.02 -2.35
N THR A 5 38.59 27.21 -1.88
CA THR A 5 37.40 27.36 -1.04
C THR A 5 36.16 27.75 -1.86
N GLY A 6 36.31 28.58 -2.90
CA GLY A 6 35.18 29.00 -3.75
C GLY A 6 34.78 28.01 -4.86
N GLY A 7 35.76 27.35 -5.50
CA GLY A 7 35.48 26.35 -6.55
C GLY A 7 34.90 25.05 -5.99
N ASN A 8 35.41 24.60 -4.85
CA ASN A 8 34.93 23.40 -4.17
C ASN A 8 33.52 23.59 -3.58
N LEU A 9 33.14 24.82 -3.18
CA LEU A 9 31.78 25.14 -2.75
C LEU A 9 30.80 25.16 -3.91
N ALA A 10 31.18 25.73 -5.06
CA ALA A 10 30.34 25.69 -6.26
C ALA A 10 30.10 24.25 -6.71
N GLU A 11 31.14 23.40 -6.71
CA GLU A 11 31.06 21.99 -7.06
C GLU A 11 30.26 21.17 -6.02
N ALA A 12 30.42 21.44 -4.73
CA ALA A 12 29.61 20.83 -3.67
C ALA A 12 28.13 21.22 -3.74
N LEU A 13 27.83 22.48 -4.09
CA LEU A 13 26.46 22.96 -4.29
C LEU A 13 25.82 22.37 -5.55
N GLU A 14 26.56 22.23 -6.64
CA GLU A 14 26.14 21.56 -7.88
C GLU A 14 25.79 20.09 -7.60
N ASN A 15 26.66 19.39 -6.87
CA ASN A 15 26.46 18.00 -6.45
C ASN A 15 25.25 17.87 -5.51
N LEU A 16 25.11 18.77 -4.53
CA LEU A 16 23.95 18.77 -3.62
C LEU A 16 22.65 19.05 -4.37
N SER A 17 22.64 19.99 -5.32
CA SER A 17 21.49 20.29 -6.18
C SER A 17 21.06 19.05 -6.97
N THR A 18 22.04 18.32 -7.52
CA THR A 18 21.82 17.05 -8.23
C THR A 18 21.21 16.00 -7.30
N VAL A 19 21.80 15.79 -6.13
CA VAL A 19 21.32 14.82 -5.12
C VAL A 19 19.91 15.16 -4.63
N LEU A 20 19.60 16.44 -4.39
CA LEU A 20 18.26 16.88 -3.98
C LEU A 20 17.22 16.62 -5.07
N ARG A 21 17.57 16.87 -6.33
CA ARG A 21 16.69 16.62 -7.48
C ARG A 21 16.45 15.13 -7.69
N ASP A 22 17.48 14.31 -7.51
CA ASP A 22 17.37 12.85 -7.60
C ASP A 22 16.54 12.26 -6.46
N ARG A 23 16.69 12.78 -5.23
CA ARG A 23 15.78 12.44 -4.13
C ARG A 23 14.32 12.77 -4.48
N LYS A 24 14.05 13.95 -5.05
CA LYS A 24 12.70 14.34 -5.47
C LYS A 24 12.13 13.39 -6.54
N LYS A 25 12.94 13.01 -7.54
CA LYS A 25 12.56 12.02 -8.56
C LYS A 25 12.28 10.64 -7.96
N MET A 26 13.12 10.19 -7.03
CA MET A 26 12.93 8.92 -6.30
C MET A 26 11.62 8.94 -5.50
N LYS A 27 11.31 10.03 -4.77
CA LYS A 27 10.02 10.17 -4.07
C LYS A 27 8.84 10.02 -5.04
N ALA A 28 8.87 10.74 -6.16
CA ALA A 28 7.81 10.71 -7.16
C ALA A 28 7.64 9.33 -7.80
N LYS A 29 8.75 8.64 -8.09
CA LYS A 29 8.74 7.27 -8.64
C LYS A 29 8.15 6.26 -7.65
N VAL A 30 8.57 6.31 -6.39
CA VAL A 30 8.02 5.44 -5.33
C VAL A 30 6.52 5.69 -5.15
N GLN A 31 6.09 6.95 -5.19
CA GLN A 31 4.67 7.30 -5.11
C GLN A 31 3.89 6.72 -6.30
N ALA A 32 4.36 6.91 -7.53
CA ALA A 32 3.71 6.40 -8.74
C ALA A 32 3.56 4.87 -8.72
N ILE A 33 4.63 4.15 -8.42
CA ILE A 33 4.61 2.67 -8.34
C ILE A 33 3.69 2.21 -7.19
N SER A 34 3.67 2.93 -6.08
CA SER A 34 2.78 2.61 -4.96
C SER A 34 1.30 2.82 -5.32
N GLN A 35 0.95 3.77 -6.20
CA GLN A 35 -0.44 3.98 -6.60
C GLN A 35 -1.00 2.83 -7.43
N GLU A 36 -0.22 2.28 -8.35
CA GLU A 36 -0.60 1.11 -9.15
C GLU A 36 -0.82 -0.12 -8.25
N ALA A 37 0.12 -0.39 -7.34
CA ALA A 37 0.01 -1.49 -6.39
C ALA A 37 -1.24 -1.37 -5.48
N LYS A 38 -1.62 -0.15 -5.08
CA LYS A 38 -2.83 0.10 -4.28
C LYS A 38 -4.11 -0.15 -5.07
N ALA A 39 -4.17 0.28 -6.33
CA ALA A 39 -5.35 0.06 -7.16
C ALA A 39 -5.59 -1.44 -7.34
N SER A 40 -4.55 -2.19 -7.67
CA SER A 40 -4.61 -3.66 -7.79
C SER A 40 -5.00 -4.32 -6.47
N ALA A 41 -4.41 -3.89 -5.35
CA ALA A 41 -4.74 -4.44 -4.04
C ALA A 41 -6.16 -4.08 -3.57
N ALA A 42 -6.69 -2.91 -3.94
CA ALA A 42 -8.07 -2.53 -3.66
C ALA A 42 -9.07 -3.39 -4.45
N ILE A 43 -8.77 -3.67 -5.72
CA ILE A 43 -9.57 -4.58 -6.55
C ILE A 43 -9.58 -5.98 -5.91
N ILE A 44 -8.40 -6.55 -5.63
CA ILE A 44 -8.29 -7.90 -5.03
C ILE A 44 -8.94 -7.93 -3.64
N GLY A 45 -8.72 -6.90 -2.82
CA GLY A 45 -9.29 -6.79 -1.48
C GLY A 45 -10.82 -6.66 -1.47
N SER A 46 -11.43 -6.20 -2.57
CA SER A 46 -12.88 -6.12 -2.71
C SER A 46 -13.54 -7.45 -3.13
N LEU A 47 -12.78 -8.37 -3.74
CA LEU A 47 -13.30 -9.65 -4.27
C LEU A 47 -14.03 -10.50 -3.22
N PRO A 48 -13.52 -10.69 -1.98
CA PRO A 48 -14.19 -11.51 -0.97
C PRO A 48 -15.58 -10.97 -0.63
N PHE A 49 -15.74 -9.65 -0.61
CA PHE A 49 -17.02 -8.99 -0.34
C PHE A 49 -17.97 -9.10 -1.52
N ALA A 50 -17.47 -8.92 -2.74
CA ALA A 50 -18.26 -9.05 -3.96
C ALA A 50 -18.77 -10.49 -4.15
N ILE A 51 -17.90 -11.48 -3.96
CA ILE A 51 -18.25 -12.91 -4.05
C ILE A 51 -19.16 -13.30 -2.89
N GLY A 52 -18.82 -12.91 -1.64
CA GLY A 52 -19.65 -13.22 -0.48
C GLY A 52 -21.06 -12.63 -0.59
N GLY A 53 -21.17 -11.35 -0.97
CA GLY A 53 -22.47 -10.70 -1.19
C GLY A 53 -23.23 -11.32 -2.36
N GLY A 54 -22.54 -11.61 -3.48
CA GLY A 54 -23.15 -12.26 -4.64
C GLY A 54 -23.66 -13.66 -4.32
N MET A 55 -22.89 -14.48 -3.60
CA MET A 55 -23.32 -15.81 -3.17
C MET A 55 -24.48 -15.76 -2.18
N MET A 56 -24.57 -14.72 -1.34
CA MET A 56 -25.69 -14.55 -0.43
C MET A 56 -27.03 -14.32 -1.18
N VAL A 57 -26.98 -13.68 -2.34
CA VAL A 57 -28.17 -13.47 -3.21
C VAL A 57 -28.45 -14.69 -4.08
N LEU A 58 -27.42 -15.30 -4.65
CA LEU A 58 -27.57 -16.40 -5.61
C LEU A 58 -27.85 -17.76 -4.94
N ASN A 59 -27.18 -18.06 -3.81
CA ASN A 59 -27.29 -19.33 -3.10
C ASN A 59 -27.05 -19.13 -1.58
N PRO A 60 -28.03 -18.59 -0.84
CA PRO A 60 -27.89 -18.28 0.59
C PRO A 60 -27.59 -19.51 1.46
N GLU A 61 -28.05 -20.70 1.06
CA GLU A 61 -27.76 -21.94 1.82
C GLU A 61 -26.28 -22.29 1.87
N TYR A 62 -25.49 -21.88 0.86
CA TYR A 62 -24.05 -22.15 0.83
C TYR A 62 -23.28 -21.36 1.90
N LEU A 63 -23.72 -20.12 2.18
CA LEU A 63 -23.09 -19.25 3.17
C LEU A 63 -23.69 -19.36 4.58
N ASN A 64 -24.89 -19.93 4.73
CA ASN A 64 -25.51 -20.16 6.04
C ASN A 64 -24.59 -20.82 7.08
N PRO A 65 -23.86 -21.92 6.78
CA PRO A 65 -22.96 -22.53 7.76
C PRO A 65 -21.80 -21.62 8.15
N LEU A 66 -21.43 -20.64 7.31
CA LEU A 66 -20.38 -19.68 7.63
C LEU A 66 -20.79 -18.73 8.77
N PHE A 67 -22.09 -18.41 8.88
CA PHE A 67 -22.63 -17.51 9.92
C PHE A 67 -23.23 -18.25 11.12
N GLN A 68 -23.77 -19.45 10.89
CA GLN A 68 -24.48 -20.20 11.93
C GLN A 68 -23.58 -21.16 12.73
N THR A 69 -22.39 -21.50 12.22
CA THR A 69 -21.46 -22.39 12.95
C THR A 69 -20.37 -21.60 13.64
N ASP A 70 -20.00 -22.02 14.85
CA ASP A 70 -18.91 -21.39 15.63
C ASP A 70 -17.58 -21.37 14.86
N ARG A 71 -17.32 -22.44 14.08
CA ARG A 71 -16.14 -22.55 13.23
C ARG A 71 -16.17 -21.55 12.07
N GLY A 72 -17.32 -21.35 11.44
CA GLY A 72 -17.51 -20.36 10.38
C GLY A 72 -17.27 -18.94 10.87
N ASN A 73 -17.82 -18.58 12.03
CA ASN A 73 -17.61 -17.28 12.65
C ASN A 73 -16.15 -17.04 13.04
N LEU A 74 -15.45 -18.06 13.55
CA LEU A 74 -14.01 -17.97 13.83
C LEU A 74 -13.21 -17.71 12.54
N MET A 75 -13.52 -18.42 11.45
CA MET A 75 -12.87 -18.21 10.16
C MET A 75 -13.14 -16.81 9.60
N LEU A 76 -14.36 -16.29 9.72
CA LEU A 76 -14.70 -14.92 9.34
C LEU A 76 -13.93 -13.88 10.15
N MET A 77 -13.80 -14.06 11.46
CA MET A 77 -13.00 -13.18 12.31
C MET A 77 -11.52 -13.19 11.91
N ILE A 78 -10.95 -14.37 11.66
CA ILE A 78 -9.56 -14.51 11.21
C ILE A 78 -9.37 -13.84 9.84
N ALA A 79 -10.26 -14.10 8.89
CA ALA A 79 -10.20 -13.51 7.55
C ALA A 79 -10.35 -11.99 7.61
N GLY A 80 -11.30 -11.47 8.38
CA GLY A 80 -11.48 -10.04 8.62
C GLY A 80 -10.25 -9.39 9.26
N GLY A 81 -9.68 -10.04 10.27
CA GLY A 81 -8.44 -9.61 10.92
C GLY A 81 -7.26 -9.57 9.93
N TRP A 82 -7.11 -10.61 9.10
CA TRP A 82 -6.05 -10.70 8.09
C TRP A 82 -6.18 -9.61 7.02
N MET A 83 -7.39 -9.36 6.53
CA MET A 83 -7.64 -8.23 5.63
C MET A 83 -7.36 -6.88 6.30
N GLY A 84 -7.75 -6.73 7.56
CA GLY A 84 -7.46 -5.53 8.35
C GLY A 84 -5.95 -5.26 8.43
N ILE A 85 -5.16 -6.29 8.74
CA ILE A 85 -3.69 -6.20 8.73
C ILE A 85 -3.18 -5.79 7.34
N GLY A 86 -3.68 -6.41 6.27
CA GLY A 86 -3.33 -6.04 4.90
C GLY A 86 -3.59 -4.57 4.59
N ILE A 87 -4.77 -4.05 4.97
CA ILE A 87 -5.13 -2.64 4.80
C ILE A 87 -4.21 -1.72 5.62
N LEU A 88 -3.87 -2.09 6.85
CA LEU A 88 -2.96 -1.31 7.70
C LEU A 88 -1.54 -1.26 7.11
N VAL A 89 -1.03 -2.38 6.58
CA VAL A 89 0.27 -2.43 5.91
C VAL A 89 0.27 -1.54 4.67
N MET A 90 -0.78 -1.64 3.84
CA MET A 90 -0.93 -0.76 2.67
C MET A 90 -0.95 0.70 3.09
N ARG A 91 -1.74 1.06 4.10
CA ARG A 91 -1.80 2.43 4.66
C ARG A 91 -0.42 2.92 5.10
N LYS A 92 0.38 2.05 5.73
CA LYS A 92 1.76 2.36 6.15
C LYS A 92 2.69 2.59 4.95
N MET A 93 2.56 1.82 3.88
CA MET A 93 3.31 2.05 2.62
C MET A 93 2.94 3.37 1.96
N ILE A 94 1.67 3.82 2.04
CA ILE A 94 1.24 5.13 1.51
C ILE A 94 1.83 6.27 2.33
N ASN A 95 1.71 6.14 3.65
CA ASN A 95 2.15 7.15 4.61
C ASN A 95 3.63 7.05 4.93
N PHE A 96 4.41 6.30 4.13
CA PHE A 96 5.86 6.34 4.19
C PHE A 96 6.31 7.76 3.78
N LYS A 97 6.26 8.65 4.78
CA LYS A 97 6.96 9.92 4.80
C LYS A 97 8.42 9.58 4.57
N ILE A 98 8.90 10.02 3.41
CA ILE A 98 10.33 10.18 3.18
C ILE A 98 10.77 11.44 3.88
#